data_AF-A0A5E7T0J7-F1
#
_entry.id   AF-A0A5E7T0J7-F1
#
_cell.length_a   1.000
_cell.length_b   1.000
_cell.length_c   1.000
_cell.angle_alpha   90.00
_cell.angle_beta   90.00
_cell.angle_gamma   90.00
#
_symmetry.space_group_name_H-M   'P 1'
#
loop_
_entity.id
_entity.type
_entity.pdbx_description
1 polymer ?
#
loop_
_entity_poly.entity_id
_entity_poly.type
_entity_poly.pdbx_seq_one_letter_code
_entity_poly.pdbx_strand_id
1 'polypeptide(L)'
;MYDYAVRFEKDDAPGLAVFCRDLPQLNSYGDDKEHAIRESISAVYTTLSLYVDQRWEIPEATPPKDDEYVVPLPAVTVAKIALWNEMIKQGMRKADLCRALGVHQAQGDRLVNFLHTSKMEQLEAALAALKTSIRVSPAEPGWIDLPYGGSLGGFYIDRLVDAYQEAGVTEMPIGKNREGLAKVKPYSLDYILRTRYARQPNTMQAVDAVLDQIVATGRFRRSSMTDPITGKPVESLTLV
;
A
#
# COMPACT_ATOMS: atom_id res chain seq x y z
N MET A 1 1.81 -0.87 -1.74
CA MET A 1 0.59 -1.12 -2.58
C MET A 1 1.06 -1.33 -4.03
N TYR A 2 0.39 -2.11 -4.88
CA TYR A 2 0.88 -2.45 -6.24
C TYR A 2 -0.04 -1.95 -7.37
N ASP A 3 -0.73 -0.84 -7.11
CA ASP A 3 -1.58 -0.17 -8.09
C ASP A 3 -0.72 0.75 -8.96
N TYR A 4 -0.11 0.18 -10.01
CA TYR A 4 0.82 0.92 -10.86
C TYR A 4 0.12 1.97 -11.70
N ALA A 5 0.63 3.20 -11.63
CA ALA A 5 0.16 4.32 -12.42
C ALA A 5 0.96 4.41 -13.74
N VAL A 6 0.24 4.45 -14.86
CA VAL A 6 0.82 4.67 -16.20
C VAL A 6 0.50 6.07 -16.69
N ARG A 7 1.41 6.65 -17.45
CA ARG A 7 1.19 7.91 -18.17
C ARG A 7 1.19 7.65 -19.67
N PHE A 8 0.45 8.50 -20.38
CA PHE A 8 0.37 8.48 -21.84
C PHE A 8 1.13 9.67 -22.40
N GLU A 9 2.03 9.42 -23.34
CA GLU A 9 2.76 10.46 -24.03
C GLU A 9 2.43 10.39 -25.53
N LYS A 10 2.19 11.56 -26.13
CA LYS A 10 2.00 11.68 -27.58
C LYS A 10 3.29 12.21 -28.18
N ASP A 11 3.70 11.65 -29.31
CA ASP A 11 4.87 12.07 -30.07
C ASP A 11 4.47 12.39 -31.52
N ASP A 12 5.46 12.55 -32.41
CA ASP A 12 5.28 12.76 -33.85
C ASP A 12 4.61 11.56 -34.56
N ALA A 13 4.68 10.37 -33.96
CA ALA A 13 3.97 9.20 -34.43
C ALA A 13 2.47 9.27 -34.07
N PRO A 14 1.57 8.70 -34.91
CA PRO A 14 0.18 8.53 -34.51
C PRO A 14 0.10 7.70 -33.21
N GLY A 15 -0.96 7.90 -32.42
CA GLY A 15 -1.24 7.17 -31.17
C GLY A 15 -0.58 7.72 -29.90
N LEU A 16 -0.48 6.86 -28.90
CA LEU A 16 -0.03 7.15 -27.54
C LEU A 16 0.96 6.09 -27.05
N ALA A 17 2.14 6.52 -26.63
CA ALA A 17 3.08 5.69 -25.91
C ALA A 17 2.68 5.58 -24.43
N VAL A 18 2.91 4.41 -23.82
CA VAL A 18 2.55 4.10 -22.43
C VAL A 18 3.82 3.85 -21.64
N PHE A 19 3.96 4.54 -20.51
CA PHE A 19 5.09 4.39 -19.60
C PHE A 19 4.62 4.25 -18.15
N CYS A 20 5.38 3.52 -17.35
CA CYS A 20 5.20 3.47 -15.89
C CYS A 20 6.46 3.98 -15.20
N ARG A 21 6.30 4.88 -14.22
CA ARG A 21 7.44 5.38 -13.43
C ARG A 21 8.01 4.29 -12.53
N ASP A 22 7.12 3.51 -11.92
CA ASP A 22 7.49 2.50 -10.93
C ASP A 22 7.94 1.19 -11.59
N LEU A 23 7.57 0.97 -12.87
CA LEU A 23 8.07 -0.12 -13.71
C LEU A 23 8.78 0.45 -14.95
N PRO A 24 10.05 0.90 -14.84
CA PRO A 24 10.73 1.63 -15.93
C PRO A 24 10.91 0.83 -17.23
N GLN A 25 10.85 -0.51 -17.16
CA GLN A 25 10.93 -1.38 -18.33
C GLN A 25 9.60 -1.47 -19.08
N LEU A 26 8.50 -1.01 -18.48
CA LEU A 26 7.19 -1.01 -19.10
C LEU A 26 7.16 0.02 -20.24
N ASN A 27 7.00 -0.50 -21.45
CA ASN A 27 6.78 0.28 -22.66
C ASN A 27 5.64 -0.39 -23.43
N SER A 28 4.64 0.39 -23.81
CA SER A 28 3.53 -0.08 -24.67
C SER A 28 3.02 1.05 -25.54
N TYR A 29 2.03 0.78 -26.37
CA TYR A 29 1.47 1.74 -27.31
C TYR A 29 -0.01 1.44 -27.56
N GLY A 30 -0.80 2.48 -27.83
CA GLY A 30 -2.17 2.34 -28.33
C GLY A 30 -2.53 3.44 -29.31
N ASP A 31 -3.40 3.13 -30.27
CA ASP A 31 -3.84 4.08 -31.32
C ASP A 31 -4.66 5.25 -30.77
N ASP A 32 -5.36 5.02 -29.66
CA ASP A 32 -6.13 5.98 -28.89
C ASP A 32 -6.00 5.68 -27.38
N LYS A 33 -6.63 6.51 -26.54
CA LYS A 33 -6.51 6.40 -25.08
C LYS A 33 -7.10 5.09 -24.56
N GLU A 34 -8.24 4.67 -25.09
CA GLU A 34 -8.93 3.44 -24.70
C GLU A 34 -8.12 2.20 -25.08
N HIS A 35 -7.48 2.20 -26.27
CA HIS A 35 -6.55 1.18 -26.71
C HIS A 35 -5.32 1.15 -25.81
N ALA A 36 -4.70 2.29 -25.55
CA ALA A 36 -3.52 2.38 -24.69
C ALA A 36 -3.81 1.87 -23.26
N ILE A 37 -5.00 2.14 -22.71
CA ILE A 37 -5.44 1.59 -21.42
C ILE A 37 -5.53 0.05 -21.45
N ARG A 38 -6.13 -0.53 -22.51
CA ARG A 38 -6.20 -2.00 -22.65
C ARG A 38 -4.81 -2.62 -22.73
N GLU A 39 -3.92 -2.03 -23.51
CA GLU A 39 -2.55 -2.52 -23.67
C GLU A 39 -1.71 -2.34 -22.39
N SER A 40 -2.04 -1.37 -21.54
CA SER A 40 -1.35 -1.14 -20.26
C SER A 40 -1.44 -2.34 -19.33
N ILE A 41 -2.59 -3.03 -19.29
CA ILE A 41 -2.79 -4.22 -18.45
C ILE A 41 -1.82 -5.34 -18.88
N SER A 42 -1.81 -5.67 -20.17
CA SER A 42 -0.91 -6.67 -20.75
C SER A 42 0.57 -6.30 -20.59
N ALA A 43 0.89 -5.01 -20.73
CA ALA A 43 2.24 -4.48 -20.56
C ALA A 43 2.74 -4.64 -19.11
N VAL A 44 1.88 -4.39 -18.11
CA VAL A 44 2.22 -4.65 -16.70
C VAL A 44 2.55 -6.13 -16.48
N TYR A 45 1.71 -7.06 -16.92
CA TYR A 45 1.98 -8.50 -16.73
C TYR A 45 3.26 -8.98 -17.41
N THR A 46 3.51 -8.49 -18.62
CA THR A 46 4.74 -8.79 -19.37
C THR A 46 5.96 -8.23 -18.63
N THR A 47 5.86 -7.01 -18.13
CA THR A 47 6.94 -6.37 -17.37
C THR A 47 7.19 -7.09 -16.05
N LEU A 48 6.16 -7.49 -15.29
CA LEU A 48 6.34 -8.26 -14.06
C LEU A 48 7.02 -9.62 -14.32
N SER A 49 6.72 -10.26 -15.45
CA SER A 49 7.44 -11.48 -15.88
C SER A 49 8.91 -11.21 -16.19
N LEU A 50 9.23 -10.06 -16.80
CA LEU A 50 10.63 -9.65 -17.02
C LEU A 50 11.39 -9.50 -15.69
N TYR A 51 10.78 -8.89 -14.66
CA TYR A 51 11.40 -8.81 -13.33
C TYR A 51 11.72 -10.19 -12.76
N VAL A 52 10.83 -11.17 -12.96
CA VAL A 52 11.07 -12.55 -12.56
C VAL A 52 12.25 -13.17 -13.30
N ASP A 53 12.31 -12.97 -14.61
CA ASP A 53 13.37 -13.53 -15.47
C ASP A 53 14.73 -12.90 -15.17
N GLN A 54 14.76 -11.60 -14.88
CA GLN A 54 15.96 -10.87 -14.48
C GLN A 54 16.35 -11.07 -13.01
N ARG A 55 15.52 -11.79 -12.25
CA ARG A 55 15.70 -12.00 -10.81
C ARG A 55 15.77 -10.69 -10.02
N TRP A 56 14.91 -9.73 -10.38
CA TRP A 56 14.77 -8.45 -9.69
C TRP A 56 13.60 -8.46 -8.72
N GLU A 57 13.73 -7.71 -7.62
CA GLU A 57 12.60 -7.39 -6.76
C GLU A 57 11.62 -6.49 -7.53
N ILE A 58 10.33 -6.79 -7.41
CA ILE A 58 9.27 -5.99 -8.02
C ILE A 58 8.99 -4.79 -7.10
N PRO A 59 9.13 -3.54 -7.57
CA PRO A 59 8.98 -2.35 -6.73
C PRO A 59 7.52 -2.12 -6.31
N GLU A 60 7.31 -1.46 -5.18
CA GLU A 60 5.97 -0.97 -4.84
C GLU A 60 5.56 0.21 -5.72
N ALA A 61 4.24 0.35 -5.95
CA ALA A 61 3.70 1.49 -6.65
C ALA A 61 3.73 2.75 -5.77
N THR A 62 4.03 3.88 -6.39
CA THR A 62 3.93 5.20 -5.78
C THR A 62 2.52 5.77 -6.00
N PRO A 63 2.06 6.72 -5.17
CA PRO A 63 0.76 7.35 -5.38
C PRO A 63 0.64 7.96 -6.80
N PRO A 64 -0.51 7.77 -7.47
CA PRO A 64 -0.74 8.29 -8.81
C PRO A 64 -0.73 9.82 -8.81
N LYS A 65 -0.31 10.41 -9.94
CA LYS A 65 -0.41 11.84 -10.22
C LYS A 65 -1.66 12.19 -11.03
N ASP A 66 -2.00 13.48 -11.08
CA ASP A 66 -3.26 14.02 -11.63
C ASP A 66 -3.55 13.69 -13.12
N ASP A 67 -2.58 13.15 -13.87
CA ASP A 67 -2.72 12.75 -15.29
C ASP A 67 -2.36 11.27 -15.56
N GLU A 68 -2.18 10.47 -14.51
CA GLU A 68 -1.84 9.06 -14.64
C GLU A 68 -3.09 8.18 -14.56
N TYR A 69 -3.07 7.05 -15.26
CA TYR A 69 -4.09 6.01 -15.18
C TYR A 69 -3.59 4.88 -14.30
N VAL A 70 -4.33 4.56 -13.24
CA VAL A 70 -4.02 3.43 -12.37
C VAL A 70 -4.47 2.14 -13.05
N VAL A 71 -3.53 1.21 -13.26
CA VAL A 71 -3.82 -0.12 -13.79
C VAL A 71 -4.27 -1.02 -12.64
N PRO A 72 -5.55 -1.42 -12.56
CA PRO A 72 -6.02 -2.26 -11.47
C PRO A 72 -5.45 -3.67 -11.61
N LEU A 73 -4.77 -4.15 -10.55
CA LEU A 73 -4.28 -5.52 -10.49
C LEU A 73 -5.25 -6.43 -9.72
N PRO A 74 -5.58 -7.62 -10.26
CA PRO A 74 -6.28 -8.64 -9.50
C PRO A 74 -5.49 -9.01 -8.23
N ALA A 75 -6.20 -9.30 -7.13
CA ALA A 75 -5.56 -9.70 -5.86
C ALA A 75 -4.62 -10.90 -6.01
N VAL A 76 -4.93 -11.84 -6.91
CA VAL A 76 -4.06 -12.99 -7.25
C VAL A 76 -2.72 -12.51 -7.81
N THR A 77 -2.72 -11.50 -8.68
CA THR A 77 -1.50 -10.89 -9.23
C THR A 77 -0.66 -10.28 -8.11
N VAL A 78 -1.29 -9.51 -7.23
CA VAL A 78 -0.60 -8.91 -6.07
C VAL A 78 -0.02 -9.97 -5.15
N ALA A 79 -0.74 -11.08 -4.91
CA ALA A 79 -0.24 -12.22 -4.16
C ALA A 79 0.98 -12.88 -4.79
N LYS A 80 1.06 -12.94 -6.13
CA LYS A 80 2.27 -13.40 -6.84
C LYS A 80 3.45 -12.46 -6.65
N ILE A 81 3.22 -11.15 -6.68
CA ILE A 81 4.26 -10.15 -6.39
C ILE A 81 4.80 -10.37 -4.97
N ALA A 82 3.91 -10.52 -3.98
CA ALA A 82 4.30 -10.78 -2.60
C ALA A 82 5.13 -12.07 -2.45
N LEU A 83 4.70 -13.16 -3.10
CA LEU A 83 5.45 -14.42 -3.12
C LEU A 83 6.84 -14.23 -3.73
N TRP A 84 6.92 -13.56 -4.89
CA TRP A 84 8.18 -13.35 -5.59
C TRP A 84 9.16 -12.48 -4.79
N ASN A 85 8.69 -11.36 -4.25
CA ASN A 85 9.55 -10.46 -3.46
C ASN A 85 10.04 -11.15 -2.17
N GLU A 86 9.20 -11.96 -1.52
CA GLU A 86 9.66 -12.75 -0.37
C GLU A 86 10.71 -13.81 -0.79
N MET A 87 10.56 -14.45 -1.94
CA MET A 87 11.60 -15.34 -2.48
C MET A 87 12.92 -14.60 -2.72
N ILE A 88 12.88 -13.40 -3.34
CA ILE A 88 14.07 -12.58 -3.58
C ILE A 88 14.75 -12.21 -2.27
N LYS A 89 13.97 -11.74 -1.30
CA LYS A 89 14.43 -11.37 0.05
C LYS A 89 15.08 -12.55 0.80
N GLN A 90 14.54 -13.76 0.65
CA GLN A 90 15.13 -14.98 1.23
C GLN A 90 16.26 -15.58 0.37
N GLY A 91 16.60 -14.97 -0.78
CA GLY A 91 17.63 -15.46 -1.70
C GLY A 91 17.24 -16.75 -2.45
N MET A 92 15.96 -17.13 -2.45
CA MET A 92 15.47 -18.37 -3.06
C MET A 92 15.50 -18.33 -4.59
N ARG A 93 15.58 -19.51 -5.20
CA ARG A 93 15.32 -19.75 -6.63
C ARG A 93 13.99 -20.47 -6.82
N LYS A 94 13.47 -20.51 -8.06
CA LYS A 94 12.25 -21.26 -8.41
C LYS A 94 12.33 -22.75 -8.00
N ALA A 95 13.51 -23.36 -8.13
CA ALA A 95 13.74 -24.74 -7.69
C ALA A 95 13.61 -24.91 -6.17
N ASP A 96 13.95 -23.90 -5.38
CA ASP A 96 13.81 -23.94 -3.91
C ASP A 96 12.36 -23.82 -3.50
N LEU A 97 11.57 -22.99 -4.19
CA LEU A 97 10.11 -22.96 -4.02
C LEU A 97 9.49 -24.34 -4.31
N CYS A 98 9.89 -24.98 -5.40
CA CYS A 98 9.41 -26.33 -5.75
C CYS A 98 9.75 -27.36 -4.66
N ARG A 99 10.97 -27.31 -4.13
CA ARG A 99 11.42 -28.19 -3.03
C ARG A 99 10.65 -27.93 -1.74
N ALA A 100 10.42 -26.67 -1.39
CA ALA A 100 9.66 -26.29 -0.20
C ALA A 100 8.19 -26.77 -0.27
N LEU A 101 7.61 -26.78 -1.48
CA LEU A 101 6.24 -27.24 -1.71
C LEU A 101 6.13 -28.74 -1.99
N GLY A 102 7.23 -29.44 -2.29
CA GLY A 102 7.22 -30.84 -2.72
C GLY A 102 6.54 -31.04 -4.09
N VAL A 103 6.60 -30.05 -4.98
CA VAL A 103 5.95 -30.07 -6.31
C VAL A 103 6.97 -30.12 -7.44
N HIS A 104 6.51 -30.53 -8.63
CA HIS A 104 7.33 -30.50 -9.84
C HIS A 104 7.57 -29.07 -10.35
N GLN A 105 8.68 -28.87 -11.08
CA GLN A 105 9.15 -27.57 -11.58
C GLN A 105 8.04 -26.77 -12.30
N ALA A 106 7.30 -27.40 -13.21
CA ALA A 106 6.23 -26.75 -13.95
C ALA A 106 5.12 -26.17 -13.06
N GLN A 107 4.84 -26.78 -11.90
CA GLN A 107 3.84 -26.25 -10.97
C GLN A 107 4.38 -25.03 -10.22
N GLY A 108 5.62 -25.10 -9.72
CA GLY A 108 6.24 -23.97 -9.01
C GLY A 108 6.49 -22.76 -9.93
N ASP A 109 6.92 -22.99 -11.18
CA ASP A 109 7.14 -21.91 -12.14
C ASP A 109 5.87 -21.10 -12.42
N ARG A 110 4.70 -21.76 -12.47
CA ARG A 110 3.40 -21.11 -12.70
C ARG A 110 3.02 -20.15 -11.58
N LEU A 111 3.46 -20.40 -10.33
CA LEU A 111 3.15 -19.55 -9.18
C LEU A 111 3.81 -18.18 -9.27
N VAL A 112 4.95 -18.08 -9.96
CA VAL A 112 5.70 -16.83 -10.16
C VAL A 112 5.72 -16.38 -11.63
N ASN A 113 4.89 -16.99 -12.48
CA ASN A 113 4.69 -16.55 -13.86
C ASN A 113 3.45 -15.64 -13.93
N PHE A 114 3.64 -14.36 -14.25
CA PHE A 114 2.57 -13.37 -14.29
C PHE A 114 1.64 -13.51 -15.50
N LEU A 115 2.04 -14.26 -16.53
CA LEU A 115 1.22 -14.57 -17.71
C LEU A 115 0.40 -15.86 -17.54
N HIS A 116 0.46 -16.51 -16.38
CA HIS A 116 -0.26 -17.75 -16.10
C HIS A 116 -1.26 -17.55 -14.94
N THR A 117 -2.51 -18.01 -15.10
CA THR A 117 -3.48 -17.96 -14.01
C THR A 117 -3.09 -18.91 -12.87
N SER A 118 -3.13 -18.43 -11.62
CA SER A 118 -2.95 -19.28 -10.43
C SER A 118 -4.17 -19.19 -9.55
N LYS A 119 -4.43 -20.25 -8.78
CA LYS A 119 -5.47 -20.22 -7.75
C LYS A 119 -4.90 -19.63 -6.47
N MET A 120 -5.72 -18.89 -5.72
CA MET A 120 -5.28 -18.22 -4.50
C MET A 120 -4.75 -19.21 -3.47
N GLU A 121 -5.40 -20.37 -3.32
CA GLU A 121 -5.02 -21.42 -2.37
C GLU A 121 -3.60 -21.95 -2.62
N GLN A 122 -3.15 -21.96 -3.88
CA GLN A 122 -1.79 -22.38 -4.22
C GLN A 122 -0.75 -21.32 -3.83
N LEU A 123 -1.11 -20.04 -3.94
CA LEU A 123 -0.24 -18.93 -3.52
C LEU A 123 -0.15 -18.86 -2.00
N GLU A 124 -1.26 -19.05 -1.30
CA GLU A 124 -1.27 -19.13 0.17
C GLU A 124 -0.43 -20.30 0.69
N ALA A 125 -0.54 -21.48 0.07
CA ALA A 125 0.30 -22.63 0.41
C ALA A 125 1.80 -22.35 0.17
N ALA A 126 2.13 -21.68 -0.93
CA ALA A 126 3.50 -21.26 -1.23
C ALA A 126 4.03 -20.27 -0.20
N LEU A 127 3.27 -19.23 0.13
CA LEU A 127 3.62 -18.23 1.14
C LEU A 127 3.80 -18.88 2.52
N ALA A 128 2.91 -19.82 2.89
CA ALA A 128 3.02 -20.57 4.14
C ALA A 128 4.29 -21.43 4.20
N ALA A 129 4.69 -22.06 3.09
CA ALA A 129 5.97 -22.78 3.01
C ALA A 129 7.18 -21.86 3.21
N LEU A 130 7.04 -20.57 2.88
CA LEU A 130 8.02 -19.50 3.13
C LEU A 130 7.85 -18.85 4.53
N LYS A 131 6.96 -19.37 5.38
CA LYS A 131 6.63 -18.88 6.72
C LYS A 131 6.10 -17.43 6.74
N THR A 132 5.38 -17.05 5.69
CA THR A 132 4.69 -15.76 5.58
C THR A 132 3.22 -15.96 5.18
N SER A 133 2.44 -14.89 5.16
CA SER A 133 1.04 -14.93 4.72
C SER A 133 0.64 -13.59 4.11
N ILE A 134 -0.42 -13.62 3.29
CA ILE A 134 -1.08 -12.44 2.77
C ILE A 134 -2.40 -12.22 3.51
N ARG A 135 -2.85 -10.97 3.54
CA ARG A 135 -4.21 -10.60 3.95
C ARG A 135 -4.83 -9.76 2.86
N VAL A 136 -6.10 -10.01 2.59
CA VAL A 136 -6.89 -9.22 1.63
C VAL A 136 -7.86 -8.35 2.42
N SER A 137 -7.87 -7.07 2.10
CA SER A 137 -8.91 -6.13 2.50
C SER A 137 -9.61 -5.61 1.24
N PRO A 138 -10.86 -5.17 1.32
CA PRO A 138 -11.47 -4.48 0.19
C PRO A 138 -10.67 -3.22 -0.15
N ALA A 139 -10.68 -2.82 -1.42
CA ALA A 139 -10.10 -1.55 -1.87
C ALA A 139 -11.04 -0.43 -1.41
N GLU A 140 -10.89 0.02 -0.16
CA GLU A 140 -11.78 1.04 0.39
C GLU A 140 -11.10 2.41 0.47
N PRO A 141 -11.77 3.47 -0.01
CA PRO A 141 -11.42 4.84 0.35
C PRO A 141 -11.37 4.98 1.87
N GLY A 142 -10.23 5.42 2.40
CA GLY A 142 -10.10 5.77 3.82
C GLY A 142 -9.41 4.75 4.73
N TRP A 143 -8.77 3.69 4.22
CA TRP A 143 -7.79 2.97 5.03
C TRP A 143 -6.56 3.84 5.28
N ILE A 144 -6.10 3.90 6.53
CA ILE A 144 -4.92 4.63 6.99
C ILE A 144 -3.90 3.63 7.51
N ASP A 145 -2.73 3.56 6.86
CA ASP A 145 -1.62 2.73 7.29
C ASP A 145 -0.88 3.37 8.48
N LEU A 146 -0.56 2.56 9.49
CA LEU A 146 0.27 2.95 10.62
C LEU A 146 1.66 2.32 10.48
N PRO A 147 2.68 3.04 9.96
CA PRO A 147 3.98 2.47 9.64
C PRO A 147 4.74 1.95 10.87
N TYR A 148 4.38 2.46 12.06
CA TYR A 148 4.94 2.03 13.34
C TYR A 148 3.91 1.29 14.21
N GLY A 149 2.76 0.92 13.65
CA GLY A 149 1.67 0.25 14.35
C GLY A 149 1.89 -1.25 14.56
N GLY A 150 3.01 -1.79 14.07
CA GLY A 150 3.34 -3.21 14.03
C GLY A 150 2.82 -3.88 12.74
N SER A 151 2.91 -5.21 12.69
CA SER A 151 2.49 -5.99 11.50
C SER A 151 1.00 -5.76 11.19
N LEU A 152 0.72 -5.09 10.07
CA LEU A 152 -0.61 -4.62 9.65
C LEU A 152 -1.30 -3.70 10.65
N GLY A 153 -0.55 -2.75 11.22
CA GLY A 153 -1.13 -1.63 11.94
C GLY A 153 -1.81 -0.66 10.98
N GLY A 154 -3.05 -0.30 11.25
CA GLY A 154 -3.83 0.61 10.41
C GLY A 154 -5.28 0.66 10.87
N PHE A 155 -6.06 1.57 10.29
CA PHE A 155 -7.47 1.74 10.62
C PHE A 155 -8.26 2.39 9.48
N TYR A 156 -9.58 2.21 9.48
CA TYR A 156 -10.48 2.92 8.58
C TYR A 156 -10.81 4.31 9.14
N ILE A 157 -10.79 5.33 8.30
CA ILE A 157 -10.96 6.73 8.68
C ILE A 157 -12.25 7.00 9.45
N ASP A 158 -13.34 6.30 9.12
CA ASP A 158 -14.61 6.44 9.84
C ASP A 158 -14.48 6.05 11.32
N ARG A 159 -13.57 5.15 11.68
CA ARG A 159 -13.29 4.83 13.09
C ARG A 159 -12.68 5.99 13.85
N LEU A 160 -11.92 6.86 13.16
CA LEU A 160 -11.39 8.08 13.76
C LEU A 160 -12.46 9.17 13.87
N VAL A 161 -13.36 9.24 12.88
CA VAL A 161 -14.55 10.11 12.94
C VAL A 161 -15.43 9.72 14.15
N ASP A 162 -15.71 8.43 14.33
CA ASP A 162 -16.43 7.90 15.48
C ASP A 162 -15.73 8.28 16.80
N ALA A 163 -14.40 8.18 16.85
CA ALA A 163 -13.64 8.54 18.05
C ALA A 163 -13.75 10.05 18.40
N TYR A 164 -13.83 10.94 17.41
CA TYR A 164 -14.07 12.37 17.64
C TYR A 164 -15.49 12.63 18.14
N GLN A 165 -16.48 11.96 17.56
CA GLN A 165 -17.88 12.04 17.98
C GLN A 165 -18.09 11.52 19.40
N GLU A 166 -17.51 10.37 19.75
CA GLU A 166 -17.52 9.79 21.10
C GLU A 166 -16.88 10.73 22.14
N ALA A 167 -15.80 11.41 21.76
CA ALA A 167 -15.13 12.40 22.60
C ALA A 167 -15.88 13.74 22.66
N GLY A 168 -16.90 13.94 21.82
CA GLY A 168 -17.67 15.19 21.74
C GLY A 168 -16.84 16.37 21.23
N VAL A 169 -15.82 16.13 20.40
CA VAL A 169 -14.92 17.16 19.87
C VAL A 169 -14.95 17.22 18.35
N THR A 170 -14.78 18.42 17.80
CA THR A 170 -14.57 18.65 16.36
C THR A 170 -13.11 18.95 16.03
N GLU A 171 -12.27 19.18 17.03
CA GLU A 171 -10.85 19.46 16.88
C GLU A 171 -10.06 18.88 18.07
N MET A 172 -8.88 18.31 17.79
CA MET A 172 -8.03 17.69 18.81
C MET A 172 -6.55 18.02 18.60
N PRO A 173 -5.74 18.18 19.67
CA PRO A 173 -4.29 18.30 19.53
C PRO A 173 -3.70 17.05 18.87
N ILE A 174 -2.75 17.21 17.94
CA ILE A 174 -2.06 16.07 17.32
C ILE A 174 -1.25 15.31 18.38
N GLY A 175 -0.51 16.04 19.22
CA GLY A 175 0.17 15.46 20.38
C GLY A 175 1.37 14.56 20.06
N LYS A 176 2.10 14.83 18.97
CA LYS A 176 3.35 14.12 18.61
C LYS A 176 4.30 14.03 19.81
N ASN A 177 4.56 12.82 20.31
CA ASN A 177 5.51 12.58 21.40
C ASN A 177 6.36 11.34 21.08
N ARG A 178 7.69 11.35 21.26
CA ARG A 178 8.53 10.15 21.01
C ARG A 178 8.66 9.24 22.22
N GLU A 179 8.18 9.66 23.39
CA GLU A 179 8.20 8.87 24.61
C GLU A 179 7.10 7.79 24.62
N GLY A 180 7.14 6.92 25.64
CA GLY A 180 6.14 5.87 25.86
C GLY A 180 4.75 6.42 26.18
N LEU A 181 3.72 5.57 26.07
CA LEU A 181 2.30 5.95 26.14
C LEU A 181 1.96 6.79 27.39
N ALA A 182 2.58 6.48 28.53
CA ALA A 182 2.37 7.18 29.81
C ALA A 182 2.71 8.68 29.78
N LYS A 183 3.47 9.15 28.78
CA LYS A 183 3.84 10.56 28.59
C LYS A 183 3.03 11.25 27.50
N VAL A 184 2.16 10.52 26.81
CA VAL A 184 1.33 11.06 25.72
C VAL A 184 0.05 11.64 26.31
N LYS A 185 -0.36 12.81 25.81
CA LYS A 185 -1.58 13.49 26.29
C LYS A 185 -2.81 12.63 26.00
N PRO A 186 -3.61 12.22 26.99
CA PRO A 186 -4.74 11.29 26.78
C PRO A 186 -5.84 11.85 25.88
N TYR A 187 -5.89 13.17 25.70
CA TYR A 187 -6.83 13.90 24.84
C TYR A 187 -6.22 14.26 23.47
N SER A 188 -5.19 13.55 23.00
CA SER A 188 -4.53 13.83 21.72
C SER A 188 -4.72 12.74 20.68
N LEU A 189 -4.56 13.10 19.41
CA LEU A 189 -4.63 12.15 18.30
C LEU A 189 -3.61 11.02 18.44
N ASP A 190 -2.34 11.33 18.77
CA ASP A 190 -1.30 10.31 18.93
C ASP A 190 -1.66 9.28 20.01
N TYR A 191 -2.35 9.71 21.08
CA TYR A 191 -2.85 8.79 22.10
C TYR A 191 -3.94 7.87 21.57
N ILE A 192 -4.91 8.39 20.81
CA ILE A 192 -5.96 7.57 20.17
C ILE A 192 -5.31 6.55 19.22
N LEU A 193 -4.39 6.99 18.36
CA LEU A 193 -3.73 6.11 17.39
C LEU A 193 -2.96 4.97 18.09
N ARG A 194 -2.23 5.29 19.16
CA ARG A 194 -1.47 4.29 19.94
C ARG A 194 -2.34 3.30 20.70
N THR A 195 -3.49 3.74 21.21
CA THR A 195 -4.33 2.93 22.11
C THR A 195 -5.38 2.12 21.39
N ARG A 196 -5.94 2.67 20.30
CA ARG A 196 -7.05 2.01 19.58
C ARG A 196 -6.58 1.22 18.35
N TYR A 197 -5.49 1.62 17.70
CA TYR A 197 -5.15 1.10 16.36
C TYR A 197 -3.75 0.48 16.25
N ALA A 198 -2.80 0.88 17.10
CA ALA A 198 -1.45 0.32 17.12
C ALA A 198 -1.34 -0.93 18.01
N ARG A 199 -0.53 -1.91 17.59
CA ARG A 199 -0.16 -3.07 18.43
C ARG A 199 0.92 -2.72 19.46
N GLN A 200 1.73 -1.71 19.19
CA GLN A 200 2.80 -1.24 20.05
C GLN A 200 2.48 0.16 20.59
N PRO A 201 1.84 0.28 21.76
CA PRO A 201 1.34 1.56 22.28
C PRO A 201 2.46 2.55 22.66
N ASN A 202 3.69 2.06 22.88
CA ASN A 202 4.82 2.90 23.27
C ASN A 202 5.54 3.57 22.09
N THR A 203 5.07 3.38 20.85
CA THR A 203 5.66 3.96 19.64
C THR A 203 4.74 5.03 19.05
N MET A 204 5.31 6.18 18.68
CA MET A 204 4.58 7.30 18.07
C MET A 204 3.92 6.90 16.75
N GLN A 205 2.65 7.27 16.60
CA GLN A 205 1.84 6.94 15.41
C GLN A 205 1.43 8.18 14.63
N ALA A 206 1.29 9.35 15.28
CA ALA A 206 0.92 10.62 14.63
C ALA A 206 2.08 11.24 13.82
N VAL A 207 2.76 10.44 13.00
CA VAL A 207 3.81 10.89 12.09
C VAL A 207 3.21 11.55 10.85
N ASP A 208 4.00 12.35 10.13
CA ASP A 208 3.48 13.13 9.01
C ASP A 208 2.87 12.26 7.90
N ALA A 209 3.46 11.10 7.60
CA ALA A 209 2.89 10.15 6.63
C ALA A 209 1.48 9.64 7.01
N VAL A 210 1.17 9.53 8.31
CA VAL A 210 -0.16 9.12 8.78
C VAL A 210 -1.13 10.29 8.70
N LEU A 211 -0.68 11.49 9.10
CA LEU A 211 -1.47 12.71 9.02
C LEU A 211 -1.82 13.07 7.57
N ASP A 212 -0.90 12.87 6.63
CA ASP A 212 -1.12 13.14 5.21
C ASP A 212 -2.17 12.20 4.63
N GLN A 213 -2.13 10.90 4.98
CA GLN A 213 -3.19 9.96 4.61
C GLN A 213 -4.55 10.38 5.18
N ILE A 214 -4.60 10.78 6.45
CA ILE A 214 -5.84 11.21 7.12
C ILE A 214 -6.41 12.45 6.42
N VAL A 215 -5.59 13.44 6.10
CA VAL A 215 -6.02 14.67 5.41
C VAL A 215 -6.43 14.38 3.97
N ALA A 216 -5.73 13.49 3.27
CA ALA A 216 -6.06 13.09 1.91
C ALA A 216 -7.46 12.46 1.78
N THR A 217 -8.04 11.96 2.87
CA THR A 217 -9.44 11.49 2.88
C THR A 217 -10.46 12.61 2.72
N GLY A 218 -10.08 13.87 2.91
CA GLY A 218 -10.98 15.03 2.92
C GLY A 218 -11.88 15.14 4.16
N ARG A 219 -11.84 14.16 5.08
CA ARG A 219 -12.64 14.16 6.32
C ARG A 219 -12.01 15.00 7.43
N PHE A 220 -10.72 15.28 7.33
CA PHE A 220 -9.97 16.03 8.33
C PHE A 220 -9.04 17.04 7.67
N ARG A 221 -8.70 18.10 8.41
CA ARG A 221 -7.70 19.10 8.01
C ARG A 221 -6.73 19.39 9.16
N ARG A 222 -5.47 19.66 8.83
CA ARG A 222 -4.50 20.21 9.81
C ARG A 222 -4.90 21.64 10.17
N SER A 223 -4.74 21.99 11.44
CA SER A 223 -5.09 23.28 12.01
C SER A 223 -4.12 23.64 13.15
N SER A 224 -4.38 24.77 13.81
CA SER A 224 -3.75 25.14 15.08
C SER A 224 -4.86 25.50 16.07
N MET A 225 -4.75 24.98 17.29
CA MET A 225 -5.68 25.30 18.37
C MET A 225 -4.95 25.73 19.63
N THR A 226 -5.69 26.30 20.58
CA THR A 226 -5.22 26.46 21.95
C THR A 226 -5.43 25.15 22.70
N ASP A 227 -4.35 24.57 23.22
CA ASP A 227 -4.41 23.33 23.98
C ASP A 227 -5.33 23.50 25.20
N PRO A 228 -6.34 22.63 25.38
CA PRO A 228 -7.41 22.83 26.36
C PRO A 228 -6.93 22.73 27.81
N ILE A 229 -5.74 22.17 28.07
CA ILE A 229 -5.19 22.00 29.42
C ILE A 229 -4.06 22.98 29.70
N THR A 230 -3.16 23.18 28.74
CA THR A 230 -1.96 24.01 28.93
C THR A 230 -2.12 25.45 28.46
N GLY A 231 -3.16 25.76 27.68
CA GLY A 231 -3.40 27.11 27.12
C GLY A 231 -2.39 27.54 26.06
N LYS A 232 -1.48 26.64 25.62
CA LYS A 232 -0.46 26.93 24.62
C LYS A 232 -0.98 26.65 23.20
N PRO A 233 -0.52 27.39 22.18
CA PRO A 233 -0.80 27.04 20.80
C PRO A 233 -0.16 25.69 20.45
N VAL A 234 -0.92 24.81 19.81
CA VAL A 234 -0.48 23.47 19.40
C VAL A 234 -1.05 23.11 18.03
N GLU A 235 -0.32 22.27 17.29
CA GLU A 235 -0.87 21.64 16.09
C GLU A 235 -2.08 20.77 16.44
N SER A 236 -3.12 20.89 15.64
CA SER A 236 -4.37 20.17 15.81
C SER A 236 -4.83 19.54 14.50
N LEU A 237 -5.78 18.62 14.63
CA LEU A 237 -6.51 18.05 13.53
C LEU A 237 -7.99 18.33 13.74
N THR A 238 -8.64 18.94 12.74
CA THR A 238 -10.06 19.31 12.77
C THR A 238 -10.85 18.36 11.88
N LEU A 239 -11.95 17.83 12.40
CA LEU A 239 -12.97 17.10 11.64
C LEU A 239 -13.76 18.09 10.78
N VAL A 240 -13.88 17.82 9.48
CA VAL A 240 -14.54 18.68 8.48
C VAL A 240 -16.00 18.28 8.31
#